data_AF-A0A2T5V796-F1
#
_entry.id   AF-A0A2T5V796-F1
#
_cell.length_a   1.000
_cell.length_b   1.000
_cell.length_c   1.000
_cell.angle_alpha   90.00
_cell.angle_beta   90.00
_cell.angle_gamma   90.00
#
_symmetry.space_group_name_H-M   'P 1'
#
loop_
_entity.id
_entity.type
_entity.pdbx_description
1 polymer ?
#
loop_
_entity_poly.entity_id
_entity_poly.type
_entity_poly.pdbx_seq_one_letter_code
_entity_poly.pdbx_strand_id
1 'polypeptide(L)'
;MTENNATSMDYAEHEKTYAGFLAFTKVGLIACINVVLCLLIFGLGSGYSNLVGTVVLLATIIAAVIGLFAGKKGWIASAVVFVISGLLAILTVA
;
A
#
# COMPACT_ATOMS: atom_id res chain seq x y z
N MET A 1 10.39 -2.44 -51.41
CA MET A 1 9.38 -2.78 -50.40
C MET A 1 10.11 -3.45 -49.25
N THR A 2 10.58 -2.68 -48.27
CA THR A 2 11.25 -3.23 -47.10
C THR A 2 10.23 -4.12 -46.39
N GLU A 3 10.45 -5.43 -46.39
CA GLU A 3 9.56 -6.38 -45.72
C GLU A 3 9.41 -5.92 -44.27
N ASN A 4 8.17 -5.62 -43.89
CA ASN A 4 7.81 -5.18 -42.55
C ASN A 4 7.85 -6.41 -41.63
N ASN A 5 9.05 -6.96 -41.40
CA ASN A 5 9.36 -8.01 -40.42
C ASN A 5 9.33 -7.44 -38.99
N ALA A 6 8.46 -6.46 -38.72
CA ALA A 6 8.16 -6.05 -37.37
C ALA A 6 7.52 -7.27 -36.68
N THR A 7 8.28 -7.91 -35.80
CA THR A 7 7.78 -8.97 -34.93
C THR A 7 6.50 -8.47 -34.26
N SER A 8 5.40 -9.22 -34.40
CA SER A 8 4.14 -8.87 -33.74
C SER A 8 4.41 -8.76 -32.24
N MET A 9 4.27 -7.56 -31.68
CA MET A 9 4.53 -7.29 -30.27
C MET A 9 3.69 -8.24 -29.40
N ASP A 10 4.33 -8.96 -28.47
CA ASP A 10 3.63 -9.86 -27.54
C ASP A 10 2.94 -9.06 -26.44
N TYR A 11 1.72 -8.61 -26.73
CA TYR A 11 0.90 -7.84 -25.79
C TYR A 11 0.54 -8.61 -24.52
N ALA A 12 0.52 -9.95 -24.54
CA ALA A 12 0.09 -10.74 -23.39
C ALA A 12 1.05 -10.57 -22.21
N GLU A 13 2.37 -10.59 -22.45
CA GLU A 13 3.36 -10.40 -21.40
C GLU A 13 3.46 -8.92 -20.94
N HIS A 14 3.23 -7.97 -21.86
CA HIS A 14 3.13 -6.54 -21.53
C HIS A 14 1.96 -6.26 -20.58
N GLU A 15 0.76 -6.79 -20.86
CA GLU A 15 -0.41 -6.60 -20.02
C GLU A 15 -0.26 -7.26 -18.65
N LYS A 16 0.36 -8.44 -18.59
CA LYS A 16 0.65 -9.15 -17.34
C LYS A 16 1.57 -8.35 -16.43
N THR A 17 2.66 -7.80 -16.99
CA THR A 17 3.59 -6.95 -16.22
C THR A 17 2.93 -5.65 -15.78
N TYR A 18 2.14 -5.02 -16.67
CA TYR A 18 1.39 -3.81 -16.35
C TYR A 18 0.37 -4.04 -15.21
N ALA A 19 -0.33 -5.17 -15.21
CA ALA A 19 -1.25 -5.54 -14.14
C ALA A 19 -0.53 -5.70 -12.79
N GLY A 20 0.68 -6.28 -12.80
CA GLY A 20 1.55 -6.37 -11.62
C GLY A 20 2.00 -4.99 -11.11
N PHE A 21 2.47 -4.14 -12.01
CA PHE A 21 2.85 -2.75 -11.70
C PHE A 21 1.69 -1.96 -11.08
N LEU A 22 0.48 -2.09 -11.64
CA LEU A 22 -0.70 -1.40 -11.14
C LEU A 22 -1.10 -1.88 -9.73
N ALA A 23 -1.03 -3.19 -9.48
CA ALA A 23 -1.30 -3.74 -8.15
C ALA A 23 -0.27 -3.28 -7.11
N PHE A 24 1.02 -3.33 -7.46
CA PHE A 24 2.11 -2.86 -6.61
C PHE A 24 1.98 -1.38 -6.27
N THR A 25 1.72 -0.54 -7.28
CA THR A 25 1.61 0.91 -7.09
C THR A 25 0.45 1.28 -6.16
N LYS A 26 -0.70 0.60 -6.29
CA LYS A 26 -1.86 0.81 -5.40
C LYS A 26 -1.54 0.48 -3.94
N VAL A 27 -0.92 -0.68 -3.71
CA VAL A 27 -0.54 -1.11 -2.35
C VAL A 27 0.53 -0.17 -1.78
N GLY A 28 1.55 0.16 -2.58
CA GLY A 28 2.65 1.05 -2.19
C GLY A 28 2.17 2.46 -1.83
N LEU A 29 1.25 3.04 -2.61
CA LEU A 29 0.68 4.36 -2.32
C LEU A 29 -0.01 4.38 -0.95
N ILE A 30 -0.88 3.40 -0.68
CA ILE A 30 -1.60 3.32 0.60
C ILE A 30 -0.63 3.04 1.76
N ALA A 31 0.37 2.18 1.55
CA ALA A 31 1.39 1.91 2.55
C ALA A 31 2.18 3.17 2.93
N CYS A 32 2.56 4.01 1.95
CA CYS A 32 3.21 5.30 2.22
C CYS A 32 2.34 6.22 3.08
N ILE A 33 1.04 6.31 2.79
CA ILE A 33 0.11 7.13 3.58
C ILE A 33 0.01 6.60 5.03
N ASN A 34 -0.05 5.28 5.21
CA ASN A 34 -0.07 4.66 6.54
C ASN A 34 1.21 4.94 7.34
N VAL A 35 2.37 4.98 6.68
CA VAL A 35 3.64 5.37 7.35
C VAL A 35 3.58 6.82 7.81
N VAL A 36 3.02 7.73 7.00
CA VAL A 36 2.81 9.13 7.42
C VAL A 36 1.88 9.21 8.64
N LEU A 37 0.80 8.41 8.67
CA LEU A 37 -0.07 8.33 9.85
C LEU A 37 0.65 7.77 11.09
N CYS A 38 1.52 6.77 10.93
CA CYS A 38 2.35 6.27 12.03
C CYS A 38 3.24 7.37 12.59
N LEU A 39 3.90 8.14 11.72
CA LEU A 39 4.74 9.27 12.13
C LEU A 39 3.93 10.34 12.86
N LEU A 40 2.71 10.59 12.41
CA LEU A 40 1.79 11.52 13.06
C LEU A 40 1.43 11.05 14.49
N ILE A 41 1.08 9.77 14.65
CA ILE A 41 0.80 9.17 15.96
C ILE A 41 2.03 9.28 16.88
N PHE A 42 3.20 8.82 16.43
CA PHE A 42 4.43 8.87 17.25
C PHE A 42 4.88 10.30 17.59
N GLY A 43 4.78 11.24 16.64
CA GLY A 43 5.33 12.58 16.80
C GLY A 43 4.40 13.55 17.53
N LEU A 44 3.09 13.39 17.39
CA LEU A 44 2.09 14.33 17.91
C LEU A 44 1.10 13.72 18.91
N GLY A 45 1.10 12.40 19.10
CA GLY A 45 0.17 11.74 20.01
C GLY A 45 0.60 11.80 21.47
N SER A 46 -0.38 11.74 22.39
CA SER A 46 -0.16 11.76 23.83
C SER A 46 -0.50 10.41 24.51
N GLY A 47 -0.05 10.22 25.75
CA GLY A 47 -0.37 9.03 26.56
C GLY A 47 0.15 7.71 25.95
N TYR A 48 -0.78 6.83 25.54
CA TYR A 48 -0.47 5.50 24.99
C TYR A 48 -0.07 5.51 23.51
N SER A 49 0.17 6.69 22.93
CA SER A 49 0.46 6.86 21.50
C SER A 49 1.61 5.98 20.99
N ASN A 50 2.69 5.81 21.75
CA ASN A 50 3.81 4.96 21.34
C ASN A 50 3.40 3.50 21.10
N LEU A 51 2.54 2.95 21.97
CA LEU A 51 2.09 1.56 21.87
C LEU A 51 1.15 1.41 20.67
N VAL A 52 0.23 2.36 20.48
CA VAL A 52 -0.67 2.42 19.31
C VAL A 52 0.13 2.55 18.02
N GLY A 53 1.12 3.44 17.96
CA GLY A 53 1.99 3.64 16.81
C GLY A 53 2.75 2.38 16.43
N THR A 54 3.27 1.62 17.40
CA THR A 54 3.95 0.35 17.12
C THR A 54 3.00 -0.70 16.53
N VAL A 55 1.78 -0.81 17.05
CA VAL A 55 0.76 -1.72 16.52
C VAL A 55 0.36 -1.34 15.10
N VAL A 56 0.15 -0.05 14.83
CA VAL A 56 -0.23 0.46 13.50
C VAL A 56 0.92 0.26 12.49
N LEU A 57 2.17 0.45 12.90
CA LEU A 57 3.34 0.18 12.07
C LEU A 57 3.40 -1.30 11.66
N LEU A 58 3.27 -2.21 12.63
CA LEU A 58 3.25 -3.65 12.35
C LEU A 58 2.09 -4.05 11.44
N ALA A 59 0.89 -3.52 11.70
CA ALA A 59 -0.27 -3.74 10.85
C ALA A 59 -0.05 -3.24 9.42
N THR A 60 0.63 -2.10 9.26
CA THR A 60 0.98 -1.53 7.95
C THR A 60 1.92 -2.44 7.17
N ILE A 61 2.97 -2.97 7.82
CA ILE A 61 3.93 -3.90 7.20
C ILE A 61 3.21 -5.19 6.79
N ILE A 62 2.43 -5.78 7.68
CA ILE A 62 1.70 -7.02 7.42
C ILE A 62 0.70 -6.82 6.27
N ALA A 63 -0.06 -5.72 6.27
CA ALA A 63 -1.01 -5.43 5.22
C ALA A 63 -0.33 -5.15 3.87
N ALA A 64 0.83 -4.49 3.85
CA ALA A 64 1.60 -4.28 2.62
C ALA A 64 2.11 -5.61 2.05
N VAL A 65 2.63 -6.51 2.91
CA VAL A 65 3.06 -7.86 2.50
C VAL A 65 1.88 -8.67 1.95
N ILE A 66 0.75 -8.69 2.64
CA ILE A 66 -0.46 -9.37 2.15
C ILE A 66 -0.91 -8.77 0.81
N GLY A 67 -0.88 -7.43 0.69
CA GLY A 67 -1.26 -6.72 -0.52
C GLY A 67 -0.40 -7.05 -1.74
N LEU A 68 0.90 -7.30 -1.53
CA LEU A 68 1.83 -7.74 -2.57
C LEU A 68 1.47 -9.12 -3.15
N PHE A 69 1.01 -10.06 -2.30
CA PHE A 69 0.71 -11.44 -2.73
C PHE A 69 -0.76 -11.65 -3.13
N ALA A 70 -1.68 -10.78 -2.73
CA ALA A 70 -3.12 -10.91 -2.97
C ALA A 70 -3.60 -10.45 -4.37
N GLY A 71 -2.68 -10.10 -5.28
CA GLY A 71 -2.99 -9.77 -6.67
C GLY A 71 -3.89 -8.54 -6.85
N LYS A 72 -4.87 -8.59 -7.77
CA LYS A 72 -5.68 -7.43 -8.19
C LYS A 72 -6.44 -6.74 -7.05
N LYS A 73 -6.80 -7.45 -5.98
CA LYS A 73 -7.56 -6.93 -4.83
C LYS A 73 -6.71 -6.72 -3.58
N GLY A 74 -5.38 -6.86 -3.66
CA GLY A 74 -4.49 -6.74 -2.50
C GLY A 74 -4.52 -5.38 -1.81
N TRP A 75 -4.91 -4.32 -2.53
CA TRP A 75 -5.05 -2.97 -1.97
C TRP A 75 -6.08 -2.85 -0.84
N ILE A 76 -7.05 -3.77 -0.74
CA ILE A 76 -8.11 -3.73 0.28
C ILE A 76 -7.51 -3.89 1.69
N ALA A 77 -6.52 -4.77 1.86
CA ALA A 77 -5.89 -4.98 3.17
C ALA A 77 -5.23 -3.68 3.68
N SER A 78 -4.44 -3.02 2.84
CA SER A 78 -3.80 -1.74 3.18
C SER A 78 -4.83 -0.62 3.40
N ALA A 79 -5.94 -0.61 2.66
CA ALA A 79 -7.01 0.38 2.83
C ALA A 79 -7.76 0.21 4.16
N VAL A 80 -8.03 -1.03 4.59
CA VAL A 80 -8.64 -1.30 5.90
C VAL A 80 -7.73 -0.79 7.01
N VAL A 81 -6.43 -1.08 6.92
CA VAL A 81 -5.45 -0.55 7.89
C VAL A 81 -5.44 0.97 7.87
N PHE A 82 -5.50 1.62 6.70
CA PHE A 82 -5.56 3.08 6.61
C PHE A 82 -6.74 3.69 7.37
N VAL A 83 -7.94 3.14 7.21
CA VAL A 83 -9.13 3.64 7.91
C VAL A 83 -8.98 3.49 9.43
N ILE A 84 -8.54 2.33 9.90
CA ILE A 84 -8.31 2.08 11.33
C ILE A 84 -7.23 3.01 11.88
N SER A 85 -6.13 3.17 11.15
CA SER A 85 -5.00 4.03 11.50
C SER A 85 -5.43 5.48 11.60
N GLY A 86 -6.27 5.96 10.67
CA GLY A 86 -6.79 7.32 10.68
C GLY A 86 -7.71 7.58 11.88
N LEU A 87 -8.59 6.64 12.21
CA LEU A 87 -9.43 6.73 13.41
C LEU A 87 -8.59 6.76 14.69
N LEU A 88 -7.59 5.88 14.79
CA LEU A 88 -6.68 5.86 15.94
C LEU A 88 -5.88 7.14 16.04
N ALA A 89 -5.39 7.67 14.91
CA ALA A 89 -4.66 8.94 14.87
C ALA A 89 -5.51 10.09 15.44
N ILE A 90 -6.78 10.20 15.04
CA ILE A 90 -7.70 11.22 15.57
C ILE A 90 -7.86 11.09 17.09
N LEU A 91 -7.98 9.86 17.61
CA LEU A 91 -8.16 9.62 19.05
C LEU A 91 -6.88 9.87 19.87
N THR A 92 -5.70 9.65 19.30
CA THR A 92 -4.43 9.76 20.03
C THR A 92 -3.79 11.15 19.98
N VAL A 93 -4.15 11.97 18.99
CA VAL A 93 -3.50 13.27 18.70
C VAL A 93 -4.40 14.45 19.07
N ALA A 94 -5.67 14.20 19.45
CA ALA A 94 -6.61 15.21 19.95
C ALA A 94 -6.36 15.59 21.42
#